data_AF-Z9JRJ3-F1
#
_entry.id   AF-Z9JRJ3-F1
#
_cell.length_a   1.000
_cell.length_b   1.000
_cell.length_c   1.000
_cell.angle_alpha   90.00
_cell.angle_beta   90.00
_cell.angle_gamma   90.00
#
_symmetry.space_group_name_H-M   'P 1'
#
loop_
_entity.id
_entity.type
_entity.pdbx_description
1 polymer ?
#
loop_
_entity_poly.entity_id
_entity_poly.type
_entity_poly.pdbx_seq_one_letter_code
_entity_poly.pdbx_strand_id
1 'polypeptide(L)'
;MSALDPRRLSWPAAAGVLPVAPLRPVIERLGSLARTHERDVTLIPGLAAEGEVEVDAGDPPPALEQVVEEIGGLTVHGEAGLTLLVAERADVGPYTLLGPPTSYYPLHEGADVAVVLTVDEDGAPGAVYGIGEDLALRLAAPDLAGYLQRYADALEATLAALDADGPEDERERAKRAHALMDEHLFDALLGTGAAEDAPLRAMTAPTAGADLPEGTVAVGDLRGAPAGTGLDVIDAEIDGDPLEHQLLWREGGLVVCLVPRS
;
A
#
# COMPACT_ATOMS: atom_id res chain seq x y z
N MET A 1 -21.28 -20.88 -10.91
CA MET A 1 -20.20 -19.87 -10.80
C MET A 1 -19.44 -20.21 -9.54
N SER A 2 -18.23 -20.75 -9.63
CA SER A 2 -17.39 -20.92 -8.43
C SER A 2 -17.13 -19.52 -7.89
N ALA A 3 -17.39 -19.31 -6.60
CA ALA A 3 -16.85 -18.16 -5.90
C ALA A 3 -15.33 -18.19 -6.14
N LEU A 4 -14.78 -17.08 -6.64
CA LEU A 4 -13.33 -16.90 -6.69
C LEU A 4 -12.82 -17.14 -5.26
N ASP A 5 -11.85 -18.03 -5.11
CA ASP A 5 -11.11 -18.12 -3.84
C ASP A 5 -10.28 -16.84 -3.76
N PRO A 6 -10.56 -15.91 -2.82
CA PRO A 6 -9.85 -14.63 -2.74
C PRO A 6 -8.35 -14.82 -2.47
N ARG A 7 -7.92 -16.04 -2.08
CA ARG A 7 -6.52 -16.41 -1.86
C ARG A 7 -5.79 -16.81 -3.15
N ARG A 8 -6.51 -17.10 -4.24
CA ARG A 8 -5.96 -17.59 -5.51
C ARG A 8 -6.43 -16.72 -6.67
N LEU A 9 -5.86 -15.51 -6.73
CA LEU A 9 -6.10 -14.59 -7.82
C LEU A 9 -5.28 -15.00 -9.04
N SER A 10 -5.91 -14.95 -10.22
CA SER A 10 -5.22 -15.09 -11.50
C SER A 10 -4.51 -13.78 -11.83
N TRP A 11 -3.39 -13.52 -11.15
CA TRP A 11 -2.57 -12.33 -11.40
C TRP A 11 -2.10 -12.25 -12.85
N PRO A 12 -2.01 -11.03 -13.42
CA PRO A 12 -1.22 -10.82 -14.62
C PRO A 12 0.24 -11.22 -14.38
N ALA A 13 0.86 -11.85 -15.38
CA ALA A 13 2.17 -12.50 -15.24
C ALA A 13 3.10 -12.24 -16.44
N ALA A 14 2.78 -11.22 -17.26
CA ALA A 14 3.62 -10.85 -18.40
C ALA A 14 4.85 -10.04 -17.97
N ALA A 15 4.73 -9.29 -16.87
CA ALA A 15 5.81 -8.53 -16.28
C ALA A 15 6.94 -9.42 -15.74
N GLY A 16 8.17 -8.90 -15.80
CA GLY A 16 9.32 -9.54 -15.17
C GLY A 16 9.27 -9.42 -13.65
N VAL A 17 9.95 -10.34 -12.96
CA VAL A 17 10.10 -10.30 -11.50
C VAL A 17 10.87 -9.05 -11.08
N LEU A 18 10.35 -8.33 -10.08
CA LEU A 18 11.02 -7.20 -9.45
C LEU A 18 12.30 -7.72 -8.77
N PRO A 19 13.50 -7.25 -9.19
CA PRO A 19 14.73 -7.73 -8.60
C PRO A 19 14.81 -7.33 -7.13
N VAL A 20 15.12 -8.26 -6.24
CA VAL A 20 15.26 -7.96 -4.80
C VAL A 20 16.54 -7.21 -4.46
N ALA A 21 17.58 -7.29 -5.30
CA ALA A 21 18.89 -6.71 -5.00
C ALA A 21 18.87 -5.21 -4.63
N PRO A 22 18.09 -4.33 -5.27
CA PRO A 22 17.94 -2.93 -4.86
C PRO A 22 17.16 -2.74 -3.56
N LEU A 23 16.28 -3.67 -3.19
CA LEU A 23 15.47 -3.63 -1.96
C LEU A 23 16.21 -4.24 -0.77
N ARG A 24 17.23 -5.06 -1.01
CA ARG A 24 17.97 -5.77 0.05
C ARG A 24 18.45 -4.88 1.20
N PRO A 25 19.00 -3.66 0.98
CA PRO A 25 19.41 -2.80 2.09
C PRO A 25 18.28 -2.43 3.05
N VAL A 26 17.07 -2.15 2.54
CA VAL A 26 15.92 -1.81 3.38
C VAL A 26 15.34 -3.06 4.06
N ILE A 27 15.31 -4.20 3.37
CA ILE A 27 14.89 -5.48 3.96
C ILE A 27 15.81 -5.87 5.12
N GLU A 28 17.13 -5.75 4.94
CA GLU A 28 18.12 -6.02 6.00
C GLU A 28 17.95 -5.08 7.19
N ARG A 29 17.67 -3.79 6.93
CA ARG A 29 17.38 -2.79 7.96
C ARG A 29 16.12 -3.15 8.76
N LEU A 30 15.02 -3.48 8.09
CA LEU A 30 13.77 -3.91 8.74
C LEU A 30 13.99 -5.18 9.60
N GLY A 31 14.69 -6.18 9.04
CA GLY A 31 15.06 -7.37 9.79
C GLY A 31 15.96 -7.08 10.99
N SER A 32 16.84 -6.08 10.89
CA SER A 32 17.68 -5.63 12.01
C SER A 32 16.85 -4.95 13.10
N LEU A 33 15.89 -4.09 12.73
CA LEU A 33 14.98 -3.44 13.69
C LEU A 33 14.18 -4.49 14.46
N ALA A 34 13.57 -5.46 13.77
CA ALA A 34 12.83 -6.55 14.40
C ALA A 34 13.69 -7.39 15.36
N ARG A 35 14.94 -7.71 15.00
CA ARG A 35 15.85 -8.48 15.88
C ARG A 35 16.32 -7.69 17.09
N THR A 36 16.43 -6.37 16.99
CA THR A 36 16.93 -5.51 18.07
C THR A 36 15.83 -5.01 18.99
N HIS A 37 14.57 -5.02 18.51
CA HIS A 37 13.38 -4.56 19.23
C HIS A 37 12.32 -5.67 19.28
N GLU A 38 12.73 -6.89 19.64
CA GLU A 38 11.87 -8.10 19.64
C GLU A 38 10.63 -7.99 20.54
N ARG A 39 10.63 -7.04 21.49
CA ARG A 39 9.47 -6.70 22.33
C ARG A 39 8.37 -5.99 21.55
N ASP A 40 8.75 -5.15 20.60
CA ASP A 40 7.86 -4.18 19.96
C ASP A 40 7.52 -4.59 18.52
N VAL A 41 8.43 -5.32 17.87
CA VAL A 41 8.35 -5.65 16.45
C VAL A 41 8.63 -7.12 16.22
N THR A 42 7.75 -7.79 15.48
CA THR A 42 7.96 -9.16 15.04
C THR A 42 8.05 -9.20 13.51
N LEU A 43 9.08 -9.88 13.00
CA LEU A 43 9.23 -10.12 11.56
C LEU A 43 8.25 -11.21 11.12
N ILE A 44 7.52 -10.97 10.04
CA ILE A 44 6.78 -12.02 9.33
C ILE A 44 7.76 -12.69 8.36
N PRO A 45 8.02 -14.01 8.51
CA PRO A 45 8.99 -14.70 7.66
C PRO A 45 8.54 -14.70 6.20
N GLY A 46 9.51 -14.63 5.28
CA GLY A 46 9.27 -14.82 3.85
C GLY A 46 9.11 -16.31 3.48
N LEU A 47 8.74 -16.57 2.22
CA LEU A 47 8.46 -17.92 1.72
C LEU A 47 9.70 -18.83 1.67
N ALA A 48 10.91 -18.27 1.60
CA ALA A 48 12.15 -19.05 1.59
C ALA A 48 12.65 -19.40 3.00
N ALA A 49 11.95 -19.00 4.07
CA ALA A 49 12.35 -19.30 5.43
C ALA A 49 12.35 -20.83 5.68
N GLU A 50 13.51 -21.39 6.01
CA GLU A 50 13.66 -22.80 6.33
C GLU A 50 13.09 -23.09 7.74
N GLY A 51 12.00 -23.87 7.86
CA GLY A 51 11.41 -24.24 9.16
C GLY A 51 10.05 -24.95 9.09
N GLU A 52 9.48 -25.28 10.26
CA GLU A 52 8.13 -25.88 10.42
C GLU A 52 6.99 -24.86 10.36
N VAL A 53 7.30 -23.58 10.16
CA VAL A 53 6.28 -22.52 10.09
C VAL A 53 5.69 -22.52 8.69
N GLU A 54 4.56 -23.22 8.52
CA GLU A 54 3.72 -23.10 7.34
C GLU A 54 3.22 -21.65 7.25
N VAL A 55 3.68 -20.92 6.23
CA VAL A 55 3.21 -19.56 5.98
C VAL A 55 1.84 -19.66 5.31
N ASP A 56 0.78 -19.41 6.07
CA ASP A 56 -0.59 -19.30 5.55
C ASP A 56 -0.72 -17.97 4.80
N ALA A 57 -0.33 -17.96 3.52
CA ALA A 57 -0.36 -16.82 2.64
C ALA A 57 -1.16 -17.12 1.37
N GLY A 58 -1.93 -16.14 0.89
CA GLY A 58 -2.48 -16.14 -0.47
C GLY A 58 -1.40 -15.85 -1.52
N ASP A 59 -1.74 -16.06 -2.79
CA ASP A 59 -0.79 -15.87 -3.89
C ASP A 59 -0.47 -14.37 -4.06
N PRO A 60 0.79 -13.93 -3.90
CA PRO A 60 1.19 -12.56 -4.22
C PRO A 60 1.30 -12.37 -5.75
N PRO A 61 1.32 -11.11 -6.25
CA PRO A 61 1.66 -10.83 -7.63
C PRO A 61 2.97 -11.53 -8.01
N PRO A 62 3.06 -12.24 -9.16
CA PRO A 62 4.26 -12.95 -9.58
C PRO A 62 5.51 -12.05 -9.62
N ALA A 63 5.33 -10.77 -9.93
CA ALA A 63 6.42 -9.81 -9.93
C ALA A 63 7.08 -9.61 -8.55
N LEU A 64 6.40 -9.95 -7.44
CA LEU A 64 6.92 -9.82 -6.09
C LEU A 64 7.62 -11.09 -5.56
N GLU A 65 7.69 -12.18 -6.33
CA GLU A 65 8.22 -13.49 -5.92
C GLU A 65 9.53 -13.38 -5.11
N GLN A 66 10.56 -12.73 -5.66
CA GLN A 66 11.86 -12.60 -4.96
C GLN A 66 11.79 -11.76 -3.67
N VAL A 67 10.87 -10.80 -3.59
CA VAL A 67 10.73 -9.95 -2.39
C VAL A 67 10.07 -10.76 -1.27
N VAL A 68 8.99 -11.47 -1.60
CA VAL A 68 8.22 -12.27 -0.63
C VAL A 68 8.95 -13.54 -0.19
N GLU A 69 9.89 -14.04 -1.00
CA GLU A 69 10.83 -15.09 -0.58
C GLU A 69 11.67 -14.63 0.62
N GLU A 70 12.13 -13.38 0.63
CA GLU A 70 13.03 -12.86 1.67
C GLU A 70 12.28 -12.31 2.89
N ILE A 71 11.10 -11.72 2.72
CA ILE A 71 10.34 -11.10 3.83
C ILE A 71 8.83 -11.13 3.59
N GLY A 72 8.07 -11.54 4.60
CA GLY A 72 6.61 -11.54 4.57
C GLY A 72 5.96 -10.25 5.08
N GLY A 73 6.71 -9.42 5.83
CA GLY A 73 6.22 -8.19 6.44
C GLY A 73 6.68 -8.01 7.89
N LEU A 74 6.03 -7.12 8.63
CA LEU A 74 6.27 -6.88 10.06
C LEU A 74 4.96 -6.63 10.80
N THR A 75 4.90 -7.09 12.05
CA THR A 75 3.90 -6.65 13.02
C THR A 75 4.52 -5.72 14.05
N VAL A 76 3.73 -4.75 14.52
CA VAL A 76 4.06 -3.83 15.62
C VAL A 76 3.10 -4.12 16.76
N HIS A 77 3.61 -4.62 17.88
CA HIS A 77 2.84 -5.15 19.01
C HIS A 77 1.71 -6.12 18.60
N GLY A 78 2.00 -7.01 17.64
CA GLY A 78 1.09 -8.06 17.19
C GLY A 78 0.06 -7.61 16.14
N GLU A 79 0.01 -6.33 15.79
CA GLU A 79 -0.83 -5.82 14.70
C GLU A 79 -0.03 -5.66 13.40
N ALA A 80 -0.65 -5.95 12.26
CA ALA A 80 0.01 -5.91 10.96
C ALA A 80 0.36 -4.46 10.56
N GLY A 81 1.65 -4.13 10.63
CA GLY A 81 2.15 -2.81 10.25
C GLY A 81 2.57 -2.74 8.79
N LEU A 82 3.18 -3.80 8.27
CA LEU A 82 3.57 -3.96 6.87
C LEU A 82 3.29 -5.41 6.46
N THR A 83 2.55 -5.60 5.37
CA THR A 83 2.20 -6.91 4.84
C THR A 83 2.72 -7.03 3.41
N LEU A 84 3.63 -7.98 3.17
CA LEU A 84 4.11 -8.36 1.83
C LEU A 84 3.63 -9.76 1.43
N LEU A 85 3.23 -10.57 2.42
CA LEU A 85 2.53 -11.83 2.25
C LEU A 85 1.16 -11.75 2.93
N VAL A 86 0.13 -11.49 2.12
CA VAL A 86 -1.25 -11.35 2.59
C VAL A 86 -1.90 -12.73 2.72
N ALA A 87 -2.36 -13.08 3.92
CA ALA A 87 -3.06 -14.36 4.19
C ALA A 87 -4.48 -14.41 3.63
N GLU A 88 -5.24 -13.34 3.87
CA GLU A 88 -6.61 -13.17 3.40
C GLU A 88 -6.78 -11.73 2.90
N ARG A 89 -7.43 -11.57 1.75
CA ARG A 89 -7.76 -10.25 1.20
C ARG A 89 -9.19 -9.86 1.58
N ALA A 90 -9.36 -8.65 2.09
CA ALA A 90 -10.66 -8.01 2.12
C ALA A 90 -10.91 -7.32 0.77
N ASP A 91 -12.03 -7.65 0.11
CA ASP A 91 -12.46 -6.97 -1.12
C ASP A 91 -13.54 -5.89 -0.81
N VAL A 92 -13.65 -5.47 0.45
CA VAL A 92 -14.65 -4.53 0.96
C VAL A 92 -13.97 -3.42 1.77
N GLY A 93 -14.57 -2.22 1.76
CA GLY A 93 -14.05 -1.05 2.48
C GLY A 93 -13.37 -0.04 1.54
N PRO A 94 -12.12 0.40 1.81
CA PRO A 94 -11.44 1.48 1.06
C PRO A 94 -11.21 1.16 -0.42
N TYR A 95 -11.39 -0.11 -0.82
CA TYR A 95 -11.22 -0.58 -2.20
C TYR A 95 -12.40 -0.30 -3.12
N THR A 96 -13.48 0.30 -2.61
CA THR A 96 -14.74 0.46 -3.36
C THR A 96 -14.59 1.24 -4.66
N LEU A 97 -13.59 2.12 -4.79
CA LEU A 97 -13.29 2.87 -6.02
C LEU A 97 -12.21 2.23 -6.91
N LEU A 98 -11.50 1.22 -6.40
CA LEU A 98 -10.43 0.60 -7.15
C LEU A 98 -10.98 -0.28 -8.29
N GLY A 99 -10.12 -0.52 -9.27
CA GLY A 99 -10.37 -1.45 -10.35
C GLY A 99 -10.38 -2.92 -9.88
N PRO A 100 -10.15 -3.88 -10.80
CA PRO A 100 -10.13 -5.29 -10.46
C PRO A 100 -9.18 -5.61 -9.28
N PRO A 101 -9.46 -6.62 -8.42
CA PRO A 101 -8.58 -6.99 -7.30
C PRO A 101 -7.14 -7.33 -7.70
N THR A 102 -6.90 -7.67 -8.97
CA THR A 102 -5.58 -7.92 -9.54
C THR A 102 -4.84 -6.67 -10.00
N SER A 103 -5.44 -5.48 -9.88
CA SER A 103 -4.83 -4.19 -10.23
C SER A 103 -4.16 -3.51 -9.04
N TYR A 104 -4.25 -4.09 -7.84
CA TYR A 104 -3.60 -3.58 -6.64
C TYR A 104 -3.29 -4.70 -5.67
N TYR A 105 -2.29 -4.48 -4.82
CA TYR A 105 -1.90 -5.39 -3.76
C TYR A 105 -1.82 -4.64 -2.42
N PRO A 106 -2.56 -5.07 -1.37
CA PRO A 106 -2.54 -4.37 -0.09
C PRO A 106 -1.21 -4.58 0.64
N LEU A 107 -0.68 -3.48 1.18
CA LEU A 107 0.54 -3.45 1.99
C LEU A 107 0.26 -3.15 3.46
N HIS A 108 -0.90 -2.58 3.76
CA HIS A 108 -1.45 -2.36 5.10
C HIS A 108 -2.96 -2.20 4.98
N GLU A 109 -3.73 -2.79 5.89
CA GLU A 109 -5.20 -2.75 5.88
C GLU A 109 -5.72 -2.42 7.29
N GLY A 110 -6.53 -1.38 7.38
CA GLY A 110 -7.37 -1.07 8.53
C GLY A 110 -8.84 -1.32 8.23
N ALA A 111 -9.75 -0.87 9.10
CA ALA A 111 -11.19 -1.05 8.89
C ALA A 111 -11.71 -0.25 7.68
N ASP A 112 -11.32 1.02 7.59
CA ASP A 112 -11.79 1.98 6.56
C ASP A 112 -10.63 2.63 5.80
N VAL A 113 -9.41 2.12 5.98
CA VAL A 113 -8.17 2.68 5.42
C VAL A 113 -7.29 1.58 4.84
N ALA A 114 -6.48 1.92 3.84
CA ALA A 114 -5.52 0.97 3.28
C ALA A 114 -4.30 1.67 2.70
N VAL A 115 -3.19 0.94 2.62
CA VAL A 115 -2.06 1.27 1.75
C VAL A 115 -1.93 0.19 0.69
N VAL A 116 -1.90 0.57 -0.57
CA VAL A 116 -1.89 -0.36 -1.71
C VAL A 116 -0.75 -0.09 -2.66
N LEU A 117 -0.14 -1.15 -3.17
CA LEU A 117 0.75 -1.15 -4.32
C LEU A 117 -0.08 -1.31 -5.58
N THR A 118 0.09 -0.40 -6.55
CA THR A 118 -0.55 -0.55 -7.87
C THR A 118 0.08 -1.67 -8.67
N VAL A 119 -0.73 -2.38 -9.45
CA VAL A 119 -0.30 -3.44 -10.36
C VAL A 119 -0.92 -3.14 -11.72
N ASP A 120 -0.10 -3.05 -12.75
CA ASP A 120 -0.58 -2.78 -14.11
C ASP A 120 -1.16 -4.03 -14.80
N GLU A 121 -1.60 -3.87 -16.04
CA GLU A 121 -2.24 -4.94 -16.82
C GLU A 121 -1.30 -6.10 -17.18
N ASP A 122 0.01 -5.89 -17.14
CA ASP A 122 1.03 -6.91 -17.36
C ASP A 122 1.48 -7.57 -16.05
N GLY A 123 1.17 -6.96 -14.90
CA GLY A 123 1.49 -7.45 -13.56
C GLY A 123 2.69 -6.74 -12.94
N ALA A 124 3.16 -5.63 -13.53
CA ALA A 124 4.28 -4.89 -13.01
C ALA A 124 3.84 -4.04 -11.80
N PRO A 125 4.60 -4.06 -10.69
CA PRO A 125 4.33 -3.22 -9.54
C PRO A 125 4.68 -1.76 -9.85
N GLY A 126 3.80 -0.84 -9.46
CA GLY A 126 3.94 0.59 -9.67
C GLY A 126 4.07 1.38 -8.37
N ALA A 127 3.46 2.56 -8.36
CA ALA A 127 3.36 3.46 -7.23
C ALA A 127 2.54 2.85 -6.07
N VAL A 128 2.82 3.36 -4.87
CA VAL A 128 2.12 3.00 -3.63
C VAL A 128 1.22 4.17 -3.21
N TYR A 129 -0.02 3.88 -2.84
CA TYR A 129 -1.02 4.85 -2.41
C TYR A 129 -1.56 4.53 -1.03
N GLY A 130 -1.78 5.55 -0.22
CA GLY A 130 -2.69 5.47 0.92
C GLY A 130 -4.10 5.87 0.51
N ILE A 131 -5.09 5.25 1.15
CA ILE A 131 -6.52 5.48 0.96
C ILE A 131 -7.10 5.73 2.35
N GLY A 132 -7.53 6.97 2.58
CA GLY A 132 -8.19 7.39 3.82
C GLY A 132 -9.69 7.12 3.83
N GLU A 133 -10.34 7.51 4.93
CA GLU A 133 -11.81 7.46 5.06
C GLU A 133 -12.53 8.35 4.04
N ASP A 134 -11.87 9.42 3.59
CA ASP A 134 -12.36 10.33 2.53
C ASP A 134 -12.28 9.72 1.13
N LEU A 135 -11.71 8.51 1.02
CA LEU A 135 -11.43 7.79 -0.22
C LEU A 135 -10.51 8.56 -1.19
N ALA A 136 -9.84 9.61 -0.73
CA ALA A 136 -8.82 10.29 -1.52
C ALA A 136 -7.58 9.40 -1.65
N LEU A 137 -6.99 9.39 -2.84
CA LEU A 137 -5.74 8.67 -3.08
C LEU A 137 -4.55 9.56 -2.75
N ARG A 138 -3.66 9.12 -1.88
CA ARG A 138 -2.43 9.88 -1.55
C ARG A 138 -1.21 9.11 -1.96
N LEU A 139 -0.35 9.73 -2.77
CA LEU A 139 0.87 9.10 -3.27
C LEU A 139 1.84 8.85 -2.10
N ALA A 140 1.94 7.61 -1.62
CA ALA A 140 2.83 7.23 -0.55
C ALA A 140 4.28 7.14 -1.03
N ALA A 141 4.49 6.56 -2.21
CA ALA A 141 5.79 6.48 -2.85
C ALA A 141 5.63 6.20 -4.35
N PRO A 142 6.61 6.59 -5.18
CA PRO A 142 6.58 6.30 -6.62
C PRO A 142 6.77 4.80 -6.93
N ASP A 143 7.28 4.01 -5.98
CA ASP A 143 7.51 2.57 -6.11
C ASP A 143 7.57 1.89 -4.73
N LEU A 144 7.60 0.55 -4.73
CA LEU A 144 7.70 -0.26 -3.51
C LEU A 144 8.96 0.03 -2.70
N ALA A 145 10.11 0.27 -3.35
CA ALA A 145 11.36 0.52 -2.65
C ALA A 145 11.31 1.83 -1.85
N GLY A 146 10.77 2.89 -2.44
CA GLY A 146 10.53 4.16 -1.77
C GLY A 146 9.56 4.02 -0.59
N TYR A 147 8.51 3.22 -0.72
CA TYR A 147 7.57 2.97 0.37
C TYR A 147 8.24 2.23 1.53
N LEU A 148 8.98 1.15 1.26
CA LEU A 148 9.68 0.40 2.30
C LEU A 148 10.70 1.26 3.05
N GLN A 149 11.38 2.19 2.36
CA GLN A 149 12.30 3.12 3.02
C GLN A 149 11.56 4.06 3.98
N ARG A 150 10.43 4.65 3.54
CA ARG A 150 9.59 5.49 4.40
C ARG A 150 9.07 4.71 5.61
N TYR A 151 8.65 3.47 5.40
CA TYR A 151 8.20 2.60 6.49
C TYR A 151 9.34 2.32 7.49
N ALA A 152 10.54 1.98 7.00
CA ALA A 152 11.70 1.73 7.85
C ALA A 152 12.13 2.98 8.64
N ASP A 153 12.09 4.16 8.01
CA ASP A 153 12.39 5.44 8.67
C ASP A 153 11.38 5.74 9.79
N ALA A 154 10.08 5.57 9.52
CA ALA A 154 9.04 5.77 10.52
C ALA A 154 9.14 4.77 11.68
N LEU A 155 9.37 3.49 11.38
CA LEU A 155 9.54 2.46 12.38
C LEU A 155 10.74 2.74 13.28
N GLU A 156 11.88 3.12 12.72
CA GLU A 156 13.07 3.47 13.49
C GLU A 156 12.83 4.69 14.40
N ALA A 157 12.14 5.73 13.89
CA ALA A 157 11.77 6.90 14.69
C ALA A 157 10.83 6.53 15.85
N THR A 158 9.82 5.69 15.59
CA THR A 158 8.89 5.17 16.60
C THR A 158 9.65 4.42 17.69
N LEU A 159 10.50 3.47 17.32
CA LEU A 159 11.26 2.66 18.26
C LEU A 159 12.22 3.50 19.12
N ALA A 160 12.91 4.47 18.50
CA ALA A 160 13.77 5.40 19.23
C ALA A 160 12.98 6.25 20.25
N ALA A 161 11.77 6.69 19.90
CA ALA A 161 10.91 7.45 20.81
C ALA A 161 10.36 6.59 21.95
N LEU A 162 10.01 5.33 21.68
CA LEU A 162 9.58 4.37 22.70
C LEU A 162 10.68 4.04 23.71
N ASP A 163 11.94 3.98 23.26
CA ASP A 163 13.08 3.70 24.15
C ASP A 163 13.48 4.89 25.02
N ALA A 164 13.18 6.12 24.58
CA ALA A 164 13.51 7.34 25.31
C ALA A 164 12.68 7.54 26.59
N ASP A 165 11.42 7.08 26.62
CA ASP A 165 10.46 7.41 27.67
C ASP A 165 10.43 6.43 28.87
N GLY A 166 11.37 5.49 28.90
CA GLY A 166 11.57 4.60 30.05
C GLY A 166 10.50 3.51 30.18
N PRO A 167 10.42 2.83 31.33
CA PRO A 167 9.55 1.67 31.47
C PRO A 167 8.07 2.07 31.56
N GLU A 168 7.33 1.75 30.50
CA GLU A 168 5.86 1.80 30.45
C GLU A 168 5.26 0.40 30.62
N ASP A 169 3.98 0.36 31.03
CA ASP A 169 3.17 -0.86 30.95
C ASP A 169 3.03 -1.32 29.49
N GLU A 170 3.02 -2.64 29.25
CA GLU A 170 3.01 -3.20 27.90
C GLU A 170 1.84 -2.70 27.05
N ARG A 171 0.67 -2.51 27.65
CA ARG A 171 -0.51 -2.04 26.91
C ARG A 171 -0.39 -0.57 26.52
N GLU A 172 0.19 0.26 27.37
CA GLU A 172 0.40 1.68 27.06
C GLU A 172 1.52 1.84 26.03
N ARG A 173 2.58 1.04 26.13
CA ARG A 173 3.65 0.99 25.13
C ARG A 173 3.11 0.60 23.75
N ALA A 174 2.25 -0.41 23.66
CA ALA A 174 1.63 -0.82 22.41
C ALA A 174 0.79 0.29 21.76
N LYS A 175 -0.11 0.93 22.53
CA LYS A 175 -0.90 2.06 22.04
C LYS A 175 -0.02 3.21 21.57
N ARG A 176 1.05 3.48 22.30
CA ARG A 176 2.00 4.54 21.98
C ARG A 176 2.77 4.22 20.69
N ALA A 177 3.17 2.97 20.50
CA ALA A 177 3.83 2.51 19.29
C ALA A 177 2.93 2.75 18.06
N HIS A 178 1.64 2.42 18.17
CA HIS A 178 0.67 2.68 17.11
C HIS A 178 0.48 4.17 16.86
N ALA A 179 0.27 4.97 17.90
CA ALA A 179 0.14 6.43 17.75
C ALA A 179 1.37 7.09 17.12
N LEU A 180 2.58 6.61 17.44
CA LEU A 180 3.82 7.09 16.83
C LEU A 180 3.96 6.64 15.37
N MET A 181 3.55 5.42 15.02
CA MET A 181 3.49 4.98 13.63
C MET A 181 2.48 5.80 12.81
N ASP A 182 1.34 6.16 13.41
CA ASP A 182 0.37 7.06 12.79
C ASP A 182 1.01 8.44 12.54
N GLU A 183 1.60 9.03 13.58
CA GLU A 183 2.28 10.34 13.48
C GLU A 183 3.41 10.35 12.44
N HIS A 184 4.25 9.31 12.43
CA HIS A 184 5.45 9.27 11.59
C HIS A 184 5.20 8.78 10.17
N LEU A 185 4.09 8.09 9.92
CA LEU A 185 3.78 7.51 8.61
C LEU A 185 2.32 7.65 8.22
N PHE A 186 1.42 6.99 8.93
CA PHE A 186 0.08 6.73 8.39
C PHE A 186 -0.77 7.99 8.28
N ASP A 187 -0.64 8.97 9.17
CA ASP A 187 -1.38 10.23 9.04
C ASP A 187 -1.13 10.91 7.69
N ALA A 188 0.15 10.98 7.28
CA ALA A 188 0.52 11.56 5.99
C ALA A 188 0.02 10.75 4.80
N LEU A 189 -0.09 9.42 4.93
CA LEU A 189 -0.53 8.53 3.86
C LEU A 189 -2.05 8.43 3.74
N LEU A 190 -2.75 8.48 4.86
CA LEU A 190 -4.20 8.28 4.96
C LEU A 190 -4.94 9.61 4.99
N GLY A 191 -4.23 10.73 5.11
CA GLY A 191 -4.85 12.05 5.10
C GLY A 191 -5.50 12.45 6.41
N THR A 192 -5.07 11.85 7.52
CA THR A 192 -5.56 12.14 8.86
C THR A 192 -4.61 13.10 9.60
N GLY A 193 -5.09 13.67 10.71
CA GLY A 193 -4.28 14.53 11.57
C GLY A 193 -3.81 15.78 10.82
N ALA A 194 -2.51 16.07 10.85
CA ALA A 194 -1.96 17.25 10.20
C ALA A 194 -2.04 17.21 8.66
N ALA A 195 -2.32 16.04 8.07
CA ALA A 195 -2.43 15.86 6.63
C ALA A 195 -3.85 16.07 6.06
N GLU A 196 -4.85 16.26 6.92
CA GLU A 196 -6.23 16.59 6.53
C GLU A 196 -6.26 17.86 5.67
N ASP A 197 -5.44 18.86 6.02
CA ASP A 197 -5.34 20.14 5.31
C ASP A 197 -4.37 20.10 4.09
N ALA A 198 -3.78 18.94 3.77
CA ALA A 198 -2.84 18.86 2.66
C ALA A 198 -3.57 19.05 1.32
N PRO A 199 -2.96 19.79 0.37
CA PRO A 199 -3.63 20.13 -0.88
C PRO A 199 -3.89 18.88 -1.71
N LEU A 200 -5.16 18.69 -2.09
CA LEU A 200 -5.58 17.71 -3.06
C LEU A 200 -5.46 18.28 -4.48
N ARG A 201 -5.00 17.45 -5.42
CA ARG A 201 -5.14 17.72 -6.84
C ARG A 201 -6.51 17.24 -7.29
N ALA A 202 -7.19 18.06 -8.07
CA ALA A 202 -8.42 17.64 -8.74
C ALA A 202 -8.09 16.72 -9.92
N MET A 203 -8.98 15.76 -10.18
CA MET A 203 -9.01 15.09 -11.47
C MET A 203 -9.43 16.09 -12.57
N THR A 204 -8.91 15.90 -13.77
CA THR A 204 -9.15 16.80 -14.91
C THR A 204 -9.68 16.04 -16.11
N ALA A 205 -10.43 16.72 -16.99
CA ALA A 205 -10.93 16.10 -18.21
C ALA A 205 -9.78 15.57 -19.09
N PRO A 206 -9.94 14.40 -19.74
CA PRO A 206 -8.92 13.80 -20.58
C PRO A 206 -8.56 14.73 -21.75
N THR A 207 -7.27 14.84 -22.05
CA THR A 207 -6.81 15.60 -23.20
C THR A 207 -7.05 14.80 -24.48
N ALA A 208 -7.64 15.43 -25.50
CA ALA A 208 -7.90 14.78 -26.78
C ALA A 208 -6.61 14.24 -27.42
N GLY A 209 -6.63 12.95 -27.78
CA GLY A 209 -5.49 12.27 -28.41
C GLY A 209 -4.44 11.72 -27.45
N ALA A 210 -4.66 11.81 -26.13
CA ALA A 210 -3.86 11.08 -25.16
C ALA A 210 -4.13 9.57 -25.26
N ASP A 211 -3.09 8.76 -25.07
CA ASP A 211 -3.18 7.30 -25.01
C ASP A 211 -3.72 6.87 -23.63
N LEU A 212 -5.04 6.90 -23.50
CA LEU A 212 -5.77 6.62 -22.25
C LEU A 212 -6.69 5.42 -22.44
N PRO A 213 -7.03 4.70 -21.35
CA PRO A 213 -8.04 3.66 -21.40
C PRO A 213 -9.34 4.17 -22.07
N GLU A 214 -9.97 3.31 -22.85
CA GLU A 214 -11.27 3.61 -23.43
C GLU A 214 -12.28 3.93 -22.33
N GLY A 215 -13.09 4.98 -22.54
CA GLY A 215 -14.09 5.41 -21.55
C GLY A 215 -13.53 6.27 -20.41
N THR A 216 -12.27 6.69 -20.46
CA THR A 216 -11.71 7.63 -19.46
C THR A 216 -12.52 8.94 -19.44
N VAL A 217 -13.08 9.27 -18.27
CA VAL A 217 -13.87 10.49 -18.04
C VAL A 217 -13.08 11.56 -17.28
N ALA A 218 -12.11 11.16 -16.46
CA ALA A 218 -11.23 12.07 -15.73
C ALA A 218 -9.83 11.45 -15.52
N VAL A 219 -8.82 12.30 -15.39
CA VAL A 219 -7.41 11.92 -15.25
C VAL A 219 -6.74 12.73 -14.13
N GLY A 220 -6.06 12.03 -13.24
CA GLY A 220 -5.13 12.57 -12.26
C GLY A 220 -3.69 12.26 -12.66
N ASP A 221 -2.85 13.28 -12.83
CA ASP A 221 -1.42 13.10 -13.12
C ASP A 221 -0.56 13.45 -11.91
N LEU A 222 0.11 12.44 -11.37
CA LEU A 222 0.99 12.52 -10.22
C LEU A 222 2.46 12.31 -10.60
N ARG A 223 2.79 12.28 -11.89
CA ARG A 223 4.18 12.22 -12.32
C ARG A 223 4.93 13.47 -11.84
N GLY A 224 6.03 13.24 -11.14
CA GLY A 224 6.83 14.30 -10.52
C GLY A 224 6.15 15.00 -9.33
N ALA A 225 4.99 14.51 -8.86
CA ALA A 225 4.40 15.00 -7.63
C ALA A 225 5.24 14.51 -6.41
N PRO A 226 5.39 15.34 -5.37
CA PRO A 226 6.00 14.87 -4.12
C PRO A 226 5.08 13.85 -3.45
N ALA A 227 5.68 12.94 -2.70
CA ALA A 227 4.92 12.01 -1.89
C ALA A 227 4.09 12.75 -0.82
N GLY A 228 2.90 12.23 -0.49
CA GLY A 228 1.87 12.92 0.29
C GLY A 228 0.93 13.79 -0.54
N THR A 229 1.20 13.99 -1.84
CA THR A 229 0.23 14.64 -2.74
C THR A 229 -1.03 13.78 -2.82
N GLY A 230 -2.17 14.37 -2.47
CA GLY A 230 -3.47 13.74 -2.62
C GLY A 230 -4.09 14.01 -3.99
N LEU A 231 -4.93 13.07 -4.42
CA LEU A 231 -5.79 13.15 -5.58
C LEU A 231 -7.22 12.96 -5.10
N ASP A 232 -8.04 13.97 -5.34
CA ASP A 232 -9.46 13.94 -5.02
C ASP A 232 -10.21 13.20 -6.12
N VAL A 233 -10.63 11.98 -5.81
CA VAL A 233 -11.33 11.10 -6.75
C VAL A 233 -12.85 11.25 -6.63
N ILE A 234 -13.36 11.55 -5.43
CA ILE A 234 -14.80 11.61 -5.15
C ILE A 234 -15.41 12.92 -5.67
N ASP A 235 -14.74 14.06 -5.48
CA ASP A 235 -15.27 15.36 -5.92
C ASP A 235 -14.94 15.68 -7.38
N ALA A 236 -14.49 14.68 -8.16
CA ALA A 236 -14.37 14.84 -9.60
C ALA A 236 -15.75 15.21 -10.18
N GLU A 237 -15.83 16.33 -10.92
CA GLU A 237 -17.06 16.77 -11.60
C GLU A 237 -17.39 15.82 -12.77
N ILE A 238 -17.94 14.65 -12.46
CA ILE A 238 -18.31 13.59 -13.40
C ILE A 238 -19.83 13.40 -13.43
N ASP A 239 -20.34 12.97 -14.59
CA ASP A 239 -21.74 12.61 -14.74
C ASP A 239 -22.01 11.24 -14.10
N GLY A 240 -23.04 11.14 -13.26
CA GLY A 240 -23.51 9.87 -12.68
C GLY A 240 -23.12 9.66 -11.21
N ASP A 241 -23.26 8.41 -10.74
CA ASP A 241 -22.85 8.03 -9.38
C ASP A 241 -21.33 7.75 -9.36
N PRO A 242 -20.53 8.37 -8.47
CA PRO A 242 -19.10 8.05 -8.32
C PRO A 242 -18.80 6.57 -8.11
N LEU A 243 -19.72 5.81 -7.49
CA LEU A 243 -19.56 4.38 -7.24
C LEU A 243 -19.77 3.50 -8.49
N GLU A 244 -20.37 4.07 -9.54
CA GLU A 244 -20.46 3.46 -10.88
C GLU A 244 -19.15 3.60 -11.67
N HIS A 245 -18.12 4.19 -11.07
CA HIS A 245 -16.80 4.35 -11.68
C HIS A 245 -15.74 3.52 -10.96
N GLN A 246 -14.61 3.32 -11.64
CA GLN A 246 -13.44 2.64 -11.10
C GLN A 246 -12.15 3.31 -11.58
N LEU A 247 -11.09 3.08 -10.82
CA LEU A 247 -9.76 3.56 -11.14
C LEU A 247 -8.96 2.55 -11.96
N LEU A 248 -8.31 3.06 -13.00
CA LEU A 248 -7.30 2.34 -13.77
C LEU A 248 -5.96 3.06 -13.66
N TRP A 249 -4.90 2.25 -13.60
CA TRP A 249 -3.53 2.71 -13.44
C TRP A 249 -2.83 2.78 -14.79
N ARG A 250 -2.11 3.87 -15.03
CA ARG A 250 -1.21 4.06 -16.18
C ARG A 250 0.13 4.61 -15.69
N GLU A 251 1.15 4.46 -16.54
CA GLU A 251 2.50 5.02 -16.27
C GLU A 251 3.04 4.59 -14.89
N GLY A 252 3.03 3.28 -14.61
CA GLY A 252 3.45 2.73 -13.32
C GLY A 252 2.56 3.17 -12.15
N GLY A 253 1.28 3.44 -12.40
CA GLY A 253 0.32 3.91 -11.39
C GLY A 253 0.42 5.39 -11.05
N LEU A 254 1.25 6.18 -11.74
CA LEU A 254 1.37 7.63 -11.52
C LEU A 254 0.36 8.46 -12.33
N VAL A 255 -0.31 7.84 -13.30
CA VAL A 255 -1.45 8.42 -13.99
C VAL A 255 -2.69 7.60 -13.63
N VAL A 256 -3.63 8.25 -12.95
CA VAL A 256 -4.86 7.64 -12.45
C VAL A 256 -6.00 8.02 -13.39
N CYS A 257 -6.63 7.03 -14.02
CA CYS A 257 -7.74 7.23 -14.95
C CYS A 257 -9.04 6.77 -14.28
N LEU A 258 -10.05 7.63 -14.28
CA LEU A 258 -11.39 7.27 -13.85
C LEU A 258 -12.19 6.84 -15.07
N VAL A 259 -12.76 5.63 -15.01
CA VAL A 259 -13.58 5.03 -16.08
C VAL A 259 -14.89 4.50 -15.51
N PRO A 260 -15.99 4.47 -16.27
CA PRO A 260 -17.20 3.76 -15.87
C PRO A 260 -16.95 2.27 -15.63
N ARG A 261 -17.64 1.70 -14.65
CA ARG A 261 -17.71 0.24 -14.44
C ARG A 261 -18.58 -0.38 -15.52
N SER A 262 -18.04 -1.39 -16.20
CA SER A 262 -18.71 -2.17 -17.24
C SER A 262 -19.37 -3.43 -16.69
#